data_AF-A0A961P9N9-F1
#
_entry.id   AF-A0A961P9N9-F1
#
_cell.length_a   1.000
_cell.length_b   1.000
_cell.length_c   1.000
_cell.angle_alpha   90.00
_cell.angle_beta   90.00
_cell.angle_gamma   90.00
#
_symmetry.space_group_name_H-M   'P 1'
#
loop_
_entity.id
_entity.type
_entity.pdbx_description
1 polymer ?
#
loop_
_entity_poly.entity_id
_entity_poly.type
_entity_poly.pdbx_seq_one_letter_code
_entity_poly.pdbx_strand_id
1 'polypeptide(L)'
;YIPDMVFDKALDYLSELPVSGVGLGSNAVSVQLSFLREAAGVGIAHDFALPFVPELRKVLPEAFVLTRSYHLVRHAGDRRIERLARVGDMLHAGLRAEVARLESLT
;
A
#
# COMPACT_ATOMS: atom_id res chain seq x y z
N TYR A 1 6.89 -7.77 3.72
CA TYR A 1 6.88 -8.56 2.48
C TYR A 1 7.24 -10.00 2.79
N ILE A 2 6.55 -10.98 2.23
CA ILE A 2 6.91 -12.41 2.33
C ILE A 2 6.82 -12.97 0.91
N PRO A 3 7.95 -13.12 0.19
CA PRO A 3 7.97 -13.54 -1.22
C PRO A 3 7.19 -14.84 -1.45
N ASP A 4 7.35 -15.82 -0.54
CA ASP A 4 6.73 -17.14 -0.63
C ASP A 4 5.19 -17.12 -0.60
N MET A 5 4.59 -16.03 -0.14
CA MET A 5 3.13 -15.86 -0.09
C MET A 5 2.57 -15.15 -1.33
N VAL A 6 3.43 -14.72 -2.26
CA VAL A 6 3.02 -14.04 -3.48
C VAL A 6 2.60 -15.08 -4.51
N PHE A 7 1.30 -15.18 -4.74
CA PHE A 7 0.69 -16.12 -5.68
C PHE A 7 0.59 -15.59 -7.12
N ASP A 8 0.69 -14.27 -7.30
CA ASP A 8 0.67 -13.60 -8.60
C ASP A 8 1.94 -12.77 -8.79
N LYS A 9 2.67 -13.01 -9.88
CA LYS A 9 3.90 -12.28 -10.21
C LYS A 9 3.70 -10.77 -10.31
N ALA A 10 2.51 -10.28 -10.67
CA ALA A 10 2.20 -8.85 -10.70
C ALA A 10 2.27 -8.18 -9.31
N LEU A 11 2.23 -8.98 -8.24
CA LEU A 11 2.40 -8.51 -6.87
C LEU A 11 3.87 -8.52 -6.43
N ASP A 12 4.76 -9.19 -7.16
CA ASP A 12 6.18 -9.32 -6.82
C ASP A 12 7.01 -8.12 -7.29
N TYR A 13 6.97 -7.05 -6.50
CA TYR A 13 7.81 -5.87 -6.73
C TYR A 13 9.27 -6.06 -6.31
N LEU A 14 9.58 -7.09 -5.52
CA LEU A 14 10.95 -7.28 -5.02
C LEU A 14 11.86 -7.76 -6.17
N SER A 15 11.31 -8.51 -7.11
CA SER A 15 12.02 -8.96 -8.32
C SER A 15 12.53 -7.81 -9.21
N GLU A 16 11.96 -6.61 -9.09
CA GLU A 16 12.38 -5.42 -9.84
C GLU A 16 13.53 -4.66 -9.15
N LEU A 17 13.88 -5.04 -7.92
CA LEU A 17 14.92 -4.39 -7.13
C LEU A 17 16.21 -5.22 -7.14
N PRO A 18 17.40 -4.58 -7.12
CA PRO A 18 18.68 -5.28 -7.03
C PRO A 18 18.97 -5.76 -5.60
N VAL A 19 18.01 -6.45 -4.98
CA VAL A 19 18.11 -6.98 -3.61
C VAL A 19 17.89 -8.49 -3.62
N SER A 20 18.68 -9.22 -2.83
CA SER A 20 18.66 -10.68 -2.81
C SER A 20 17.58 -11.27 -1.89
N GLY A 21 16.85 -10.45 -1.13
CA GLY A 21 15.82 -10.90 -0.20
C GLY A 21 15.45 -9.85 0.84
N VAL A 22 14.56 -10.22 1.76
CA VAL A 22 14.12 -9.39 2.88
C VAL A 22 14.61 -9.98 4.20
N GLY A 23 15.30 -9.17 5.02
CA GLY A 23 15.79 -9.61 6.34
C GLY A 23 14.67 -9.79 7.37
N LEU A 24 13.62 -8.96 7.29
CA LEU A 24 12.41 -9.06 8.10
C LEU A 24 11.18 -9.05 7.19
N GLY A 25 10.24 -9.95 7.45
CA GLY A 25 9.05 -10.16 6.63
C GLY A 25 7.78 -10.25 7.47
N SER A 26 6.71 -9.64 6.97
CA SER A 26 5.34 -9.83 7.45
C SER A 26 4.38 -9.58 6.28
N ASN A 27 3.20 -10.21 6.33
CA ASN A 27 2.08 -9.95 5.41
C ASN A 27 1.14 -8.83 5.92
N ALA A 28 1.29 -8.39 7.17
CA ALA A 28 0.56 -7.27 7.74
C ALA A 28 1.33 -5.96 7.50
N VAL A 29 0.67 -4.97 6.90
CA VAL A 29 1.29 -3.65 6.67
C VAL A 29 1.60 -2.94 7.99
N SER A 30 0.74 -3.08 9.00
CA SER A 30 0.95 -2.51 10.33
C SER A 30 2.23 -3.03 10.98
N VAL A 31 2.49 -4.34 10.91
CA VAL A 31 3.71 -4.96 11.45
C VAL A 31 4.95 -4.51 10.67
N GLN A 32 4.87 -4.45 9.33
CA GLN A 32 5.96 -3.92 8.51
C GLN A 32 6.30 -2.48 8.88
N LEU A 33 5.28 -1.65 9.12
CA LEU A 33 5.47 -0.28 9.56
C LEU A 33 6.10 -0.21 10.95
N SER A 34 5.68 -1.08 11.88
CA SER A 34 6.30 -1.18 13.21
C SER A 34 7.79 -1.54 13.14
N PHE A 35 8.21 -2.44 12.23
CA PHE A 35 9.64 -2.71 12.04
C PHE A 35 10.42 -1.44 11.67
N LEU A 36 9.86 -0.58 10.82
CA LEU A 36 10.50 0.68 10.45
C LEU A 36 10.57 1.65 11.63
N ARG A 37 9.49 1.78 12.41
CA ARG A 37 9.45 2.64 13.61
C ARG A 37 10.49 2.25 14.65
N GLU A 38 10.71 0.94 14.82
CA GLU A 38 11.71 0.39 15.74
C GLU A 38 13.13 0.36 15.14
N ALA A 39 13.38 1.13 14.08
CA ALA A 39 14.68 1.27 13.42
C ALA A 39 15.30 -0.06 12.96
N ALA A 40 14.48 -1.05 12.57
CA ALA A 40 14.95 -2.36 12.13
C ALA A 40 15.58 -2.37 10.72
N GLY A 41 15.72 -1.20 10.08
CA GLY A 41 16.40 -1.02 8.80
C GLY A 41 15.63 -0.14 7.82
N VAL A 42 15.94 -0.31 6.53
CA VAL A 42 15.22 0.33 5.41
C VAL A 42 14.15 -0.63 4.88
N GLY A 43 12.99 -0.10 4.55
CA GLY A 43 11.93 -0.88 3.93
C GLY A 43 10.97 -0.01 3.13
N ILE A 44 9.97 -0.66 2.54
CA ILE A 44 8.98 -0.04 1.67
C ILE A 44 7.69 0.16 2.46
N ALA A 45 7.18 1.39 2.45
CA ALA A 45 5.91 1.77 3.06
C ALA A 45 5.02 2.47 2.03
N HIS A 46 3.72 2.55 2.31
CA HIS A 46 2.81 3.32 1.48
C HIS A 46 2.89 4.79 1.86
N ASP A 47 2.91 5.69 0.87
CA ASP A 47 3.00 7.14 1.10
C ASP A 47 1.86 7.64 1.99
N PHE A 48 0.62 7.20 1.74
CA PHE A 48 -0.53 7.56 2.58
C PHE A 48 -0.41 7.11 4.06
N ALA A 49 0.52 6.21 4.39
CA ALA A 49 0.75 5.75 5.76
C ALA A 49 1.79 6.60 6.52
N LEU A 50 2.63 7.35 5.81
CA LEU A 50 3.72 8.13 6.41
C LEU A 50 3.26 9.23 7.39
N PRO A 51 2.10 9.90 7.23
CA PRO A 51 1.63 10.88 8.21
C PRO A 51 1.44 10.30 9.63
N PHE A 52 1.33 8.97 9.75
CA PHE A 52 1.15 8.26 11.02
C PHE A 52 2.46 7.78 11.65
N VAL A 53 3.59 8.02 10.98
CA VAL A 53 4.94 7.66 11.42
C VAL A 53 5.93 8.78 11.08
N PRO A 54 5.74 9.99 11.65
CA PRO A 54 6.53 11.17 11.33
C PRO A 54 8.03 11.03 11.66
N GLU A 55 8.41 10.03 12.45
CA GLU A 55 9.80 9.67 12.72
C GLU A 55 10.53 9.04 11.52
N LEU A 56 9.79 8.55 10.52
CA LEU A 56 10.37 7.96 9.33
C LEU A 56 10.66 9.01 8.26
N ARG A 57 11.67 8.75 7.45
CA ARG A 57 12.05 9.59 6.30
C ARG A 57 12.10 8.76 5.02
N LYS A 58 11.60 9.33 3.92
CA LYS A 58 11.79 8.75 2.58
C LYS A 58 13.28 8.75 2.25
N VAL A 59 13.75 7.68 1.60
CA VAL A 59 15.12 7.56 1.08
C VAL A 59 15.05 7.23 -0.39
N LEU A 60 15.97 7.78 -1.19
CA LEU A 60 16.05 7.58 -2.64
C LEU A 60 14.77 7.95 -3.44
N PRO A 61 14.03 9.03 -3.11
CA PRO A 61 12.76 9.33 -3.77
C PRO A 61 12.89 9.62 -5.28
N GLU A 62 14.07 9.99 -5.76
CA GLU A 62 14.33 10.22 -7.19
C GLU A 62 14.74 8.96 -7.96
N ALA A 63 15.18 7.92 -7.25
CA ALA A 63 15.73 6.71 -7.86
C ALA A 63 14.75 5.54 -7.88
N PHE A 64 13.79 5.50 -6.94
CA PHE A 64 12.84 4.41 -6.84
C PHE A 64 11.46 4.88 -6.36
N VAL A 65 10.44 4.58 -7.14
CA VAL A 65 9.03 4.83 -6.81
C VAL A 65 8.20 3.63 -7.28
N LEU A 66 7.31 3.16 -6.42
CA LEU A 66 6.36 2.10 -6.74
C LEU A 66 4.93 2.63 -6.69
N THR A 67 4.28 2.71 -7.85
CA THR A 67 2.87 3.11 -7.93
C THR A 67 1.96 1.89 -7.84
N ARG A 68 0.98 1.93 -6.94
CA ARG A 68 -0.02 0.87 -6.76
C ARG A 68 -1.42 1.33 -7.13
N SER A 69 -2.19 0.42 -7.71
CA SER A 69 -3.62 0.61 -7.96
C SER A 69 -4.43 -0.25 -7.00
N TYR A 70 -5.47 0.34 -6.41
CA TYR A 70 -6.45 -0.37 -5.59
C TYR A 70 -7.78 -0.47 -6.34
N HIS A 71 -8.37 -1.67 -6.31
CA HIS A 71 -9.60 -1.96 -7.01
C HIS A 71 -10.70 -2.35 -6.02
N LEU A 72 -11.86 -1.72 -6.15
CA LEU A 72 -13.08 -2.15 -5.46
C LEU A 72 -13.74 -3.23 -6.32
N VAL A 73 -13.56 -4.50 -5.95
CA VAL A 73 -14.19 -5.65 -6.61
C VAL A 73 -15.60 -5.85 -6.06
N ARG A 74 -16.57 -6.00 -6.97
CA ARG A 74 -17.99 -6.11 -6.65
C ARG A 74 -18.65 -7.18 -7.52
N HIS A 75 -19.74 -7.75 -7.04
CA HIS A 75 -20.50 -8.69 -7.86
C HIS A 75 -21.18 -7.93 -9.00
N ALA A 76 -21.18 -8.49 -10.22
CA ALA A 76 -21.71 -7.80 -11.41
C ALA A 76 -23.19 -7.40 -11.26
N GLY A 77 -23.96 -8.17 -10.48
CA GLY A 77 -25.36 -7.89 -10.17
C GLY A 77 -25.60 -6.70 -9.23
N ASP A 78 -24.59 -6.26 -8.47
CA ASP A 78 -24.74 -5.18 -7.48
C ASP A 78 -25.10 -3.85 -8.11
N ARG A 79 -24.69 -3.63 -9.37
CA ARG A 79 -25.02 -2.42 -10.14
C ARG A 79 -26.53 -2.22 -10.31
N ARG A 80 -27.33 -3.29 -10.19
CA ARG A 80 -28.79 -3.25 -10.30
C ARG A 80 -29.48 -2.94 -8.97
N ILE A 81 -28.74 -2.91 -7.87
CA ILE A 81 -29.26 -2.63 -6.53
C ILE A 81 -28.78 -1.23 -6.14
N GLU A 82 -29.66 -0.24 -6.27
CA GLU A 82 -29.32 1.19 -6.11
C GLU A 82 -28.55 1.50 -4.82
N ARG A 83 -29.01 0.99 -3.67
CA ARG A 83 -28.32 1.20 -2.39
C ARG A 83 -26.88 0.69 -2.40
N LEU A 84 -26.62 -0.45 -3.04
CA LEU A 84 -25.28 -1.01 -3.13
C LEU A 84 -24.43 -0.22 -4.11
N ALA A 85 -25.00 0.18 -5.26
CA ALA A 85 -24.34 1.08 -6.22
C ALA A 85 -23.84 2.33 -5.50
N ARG A 86 -24.74 3.02 -4.77
CA ARG A 86 -24.43 4.22 -4.00
C ARG A 86 -23.34 4.03 -2.95
N VAL A 87 -23.36 2.93 -2.19
CA VAL A 87 -22.30 2.63 -1.22
C VAL A 87 -20.95 2.46 -1.90
N GLY A 88 -20.91 1.75 -3.03
CA GLY A 88 -19.65 1.57 -3.77
C GLY A 88 -19.11 2.88 -4.33
N ASP A 89 -19.97 3.75 -4.83
CA ASP A 89 -19.57 5.07 -5.34
C ASP A 89 -19.05 5.96 -4.21
N MET A 90 -19.74 5.98 -3.06
CA MET A 90 -19.30 6.71 -1.88
C MET A 90 -17.97 6.20 -1.34
N LEU A 91 -17.78 4.88 -1.28
CA LEU A 91 -16.54 4.27 -0.80
C LEU A 91 -15.38 4.57 -1.75
N HIS A 92 -15.60 4.46 -3.07
CA HIS A 92 -14.56 4.76 -4.05
C HIS A 92 -14.15 6.23 -4.03
N ALA A 93 -15.11 7.15 -4.02
CA ALA A 93 -14.84 8.57 -3.95
C ALA A 93 -14.14 8.94 -2.63
N GLY A 94 -14.64 8.42 -1.49
CA GLY A 94 -14.07 8.67 -0.17
C GLY A 94 -12.64 8.17 -0.03
N LEU A 95 -12.36 6.93 -0.45
CA LEU A 95 -11.01 6.37 -0.41
C LEU A 95 -10.03 7.15 -1.29
N ARG A 96 -10.44 7.55 -2.51
CA ARG A 96 -9.59 8.35 -3.39
C ARG A 96 -9.25 9.71 -2.77
N ALA A 97 -10.26 10.38 -2.20
CA ALA A 97 -10.06 11.67 -1.55
C ALA A 97 -9.14 11.55 -0.33
N GLU A 98 -9.32 10.50 0.48
CA GLU A 98 -8.53 10.30 1.69
C GLU A 98 -7.08 9.93 1.39
N VAL A 99 -6.83 9.06 0.40
CA VAL A 99 -5.46 8.74 -0.04
C VAL A 99 -4.76 10.00 -0.55
N ALA A 100 -5.40 10.77 -1.43
CA ALA A 100 -4.83 12.02 -1.94
C ALA A 100 -4.53 13.03 -0.82
N ARG A 101 -5.44 13.15 0.16
CA ARG A 101 -5.25 13.99 1.34
C ARG A 101 -4.02 13.54 2.14
N LEU A 102 -3.91 12.25 2.47
CA LEU A 102 -2.80 11.71 3.24
C LEU A 102 -1.46 11.85 2.53
N GLU A 103 -1.40 11.58 1.22
CA GLU A 103 -0.17 11.72 0.41
C GLU A 103 0.31 13.18 0.34
N SER A 104 -0.60 14.16 0.36
CA SER A 104 -0.24 15.58 0.41
C SER A 104 0.38 16.07 1.73
N LEU A 105 0.38 15.22 2.79
CA LEU A 105 0.97 15.54 4.09
C LEU A 105 2.43 15.06 4.21
N THR A 106 3.01 14.45 3.16
CA THR A 106 4.29 13.73 3.20
C THR A 106 5.35 14.29 2.30
#